data_AF-A0A2X1PRN9-F1
#
_entry.id   AF-A0A2X1PRN9-F1
#
_cell.length_a   1.000
_cell.length_b   1.000
_cell.length_c   1.000
_cell.angle_alpha   90.00
_cell.angle_beta   90.00
_cell.angle_gamma   90.00
#
_symmetry.space_group_name_H-M   'P 1'
#
loop_
_entity.id
_entity.type
_entity.pdbx_description
1 polymer ?
#
loop_
_entity_poly.entity_id
_entity_poly.type
_entity_poly.pdbx_seq_one_letter_code
_entity_poly.pdbx_strand_id
1 'polypeptide(L)'
;MPIKHFHIPALILGDGIAPRRDSRLVSQIDMPTTLLSLAGVSGNYPMIGFDLTQDVNPDRAFMQYDQTQAMMKGNNDVVIQMPNKAAQGYHYDKSTETLTPKEVPDAMKKEALAHALLGSYLYKNRLYSSGENK
;
A
#
# COMPACT_ATOMS: atom_id res chain seq x y z
N MET A 1 4.38 0.74 -16.53
CA MET A 1 4.26 1.24 -15.15
C MET A 1 5.67 1.55 -14.64
N PRO A 2 6.02 2.82 -14.37
CA PRO A 2 7.35 3.17 -13.89
C PRO A 2 7.49 3.00 -12.36
N ILE A 3 7.60 1.75 -11.88
CA ILE A 3 7.58 1.41 -10.43
C ILE A 3 8.60 2.22 -9.62
N LYS A 4 9.83 2.40 -10.14
CA LYS A 4 10.87 3.18 -9.46
C LYS A 4 10.41 4.59 -9.06
N HIS A 5 9.59 5.25 -9.87
CA HIS A 5 9.15 6.62 -9.59
C HIS A 5 8.14 6.71 -8.44
N PHE A 6 7.65 5.58 -7.93
CA PHE A 6 6.81 5.50 -6.73
C PHE A 6 7.61 5.22 -5.45
N HIS A 7 8.90 4.90 -5.57
CA HIS A 7 9.79 4.79 -4.42
C HIS A 7 10.18 6.20 -3.96
N ILE A 8 9.69 6.58 -2.78
CA ILE A 8 9.91 7.89 -2.18
C ILE A 8 10.59 7.75 -0.82
N PRO A 9 11.35 8.76 -0.38
CA PRO A 9 11.90 8.77 0.97
C PRO A 9 10.78 8.95 2.02
N ALA A 10 10.97 8.32 3.17
CA ALA A 10 10.18 8.55 4.38
C ALA A 10 11.12 8.64 5.59
N LEU A 11 10.86 9.58 6.48
CA LEU A 11 11.70 9.85 7.65
C LEU A 11 10.81 10.30 8.81
N ILE A 12 10.89 9.58 9.93
CA ILE A 12 10.25 9.94 11.19
C ILE A 12 11.36 10.31 12.17
N LEU A 13 11.30 11.53 12.70
CA LEU A 13 12.26 12.08 13.65
C LEU A 13 11.51 12.79 14.78
N GLY A 14 12.00 12.62 16.00
CA GLY A 14 11.41 13.24 17.18
C GLY A 14 12.06 12.71 18.45
N ASP A 15 11.79 13.37 19.56
CA ASP A 15 12.19 12.86 20.88
C ASP A 15 11.54 11.49 21.14
N GLY A 16 12.29 10.59 21.78
CA GLY A 16 11.87 9.21 22.01
C GLY A 16 11.88 8.28 20.78
N ILE A 17 12.19 8.78 19.57
CA ILE A 17 12.31 7.94 18.36
C ILE A 17 13.75 7.45 18.20
N ALA A 18 13.98 6.17 18.47
CA ALA A 18 15.28 5.54 18.27
C ALA A 18 15.64 5.48 16.76
N PRO A 19 16.88 5.80 16.37
CA PRO A 19 17.32 5.65 14.99
C PRO A 19 17.22 4.20 14.52
N ARG A 20 16.50 3.96 13.42
CA ARG A 20 16.44 2.65 12.75
C ARG A 20 16.26 2.81 11.26
N ARG A 21 16.72 1.81 10.52
CA ARG A 21 16.34 1.61 9.10
C ARG A 21 15.23 0.57 9.06
N ASP A 22 14.11 0.94 8.45
CA ASP A 22 12.98 0.04 8.23
C ASP A 22 12.97 -0.38 6.77
N SER A 23 13.17 -1.68 6.51
CA SER A 23 13.22 -2.24 5.16
C SER A 23 11.91 -2.89 4.74
N ARG A 24 10.85 -2.81 5.55
CA ARG A 24 9.53 -3.36 5.20
C ARG A 24 8.98 -2.66 3.95
N LEU A 25 8.29 -3.42 3.10
CA LEU A 25 7.56 -2.84 1.98
C LEU A 25 6.24 -2.25 2.48
N VAL A 26 6.16 -0.93 2.47
CA VAL A 26 5.02 -0.17 3.01
C VAL A 26 4.49 0.84 1.98
N SER A 27 3.30 1.37 2.25
CA SER A 27 2.64 2.40 1.44
C SER A 27 2.46 3.70 2.25
N GLN A 28 2.29 4.83 1.55
CA GLN A 28 2.01 6.11 2.21
C GLN A 28 0.76 6.08 3.12
N ILE A 29 -0.22 5.23 2.80
CA ILE A 29 -1.44 5.06 3.60
C ILE A 29 -1.18 4.47 5.00
N ASP A 30 0.00 3.87 5.22
CA ASP A 30 0.42 3.34 6.53
C ASP A 30 1.00 4.45 7.44
N MET A 31 1.29 5.64 6.90
CA MET A 31 1.87 6.75 7.67
C MET A 31 0.89 7.35 8.69
N PRO A 32 -0.38 7.68 8.35
CA PRO A 32 -1.29 8.30 9.32
C PRO A 32 -1.55 7.43 10.56
N THR A 33 -1.75 6.13 10.37
CA THR A 33 -1.95 5.15 11.46
C THR A 33 -0.72 5.05 12.35
N THR A 34 0.46 5.02 11.74
CA THR A 34 1.74 5.00 12.47
C THR A 34 1.96 6.28 13.27
N LEU A 35 1.69 7.45 12.68
CA LEU A 35 1.92 8.74 13.33
C LEU A 35 0.96 8.99 14.50
N LEU A 36 -0.30 8.58 14.40
CA LEU A 36 -1.24 8.63 15.53
C LEU A 36 -0.74 7.78 16.71
N SER A 37 -0.28 6.56 16.42
CA SER A 37 0.26 5.65 17.41
C SER A 37 1.50 6.23 18.12
N LEU A 38 2.44 6.79 17.35
CA LEU A 38 3.62 7.47 17.89
C LEU A 38 3.27 8.71 18.73
N ALA A 39 2.19 9.42 18.39
CA ALA A 39 1.69 10.55 19.16
C ALA A 39 0.93 10.14 20.43
N GLY A 40 0.76 8.83 20.70
CA GLY A 40 -0.02 8.33 21.83
C GLY A 40 -1.53 8.54 21.66
N VAL A 41 -2.00 8.75 20.42
CA VAL A 41 -3.42 8.99 20.11
C VAL A 41 -4.10 7.69 19.71
N SER A 42 -5.07 7.26 20.52
CA SER A 42 -5.98 6.17 20.18
C SER A 42 -7.27 6.71 19.58
N GLY A 43 -7.86 5.99 18.62
CA GLY A 43 -9.18 6.33 18.10
C GLY A 43 -9.72 5.28 17.15
N ASN A 44 -11.03 5.32 16.93
CA ASN A 44 -11.69 4.53 15.90
C ASN A 44 -11.65 5.31 14.59
N TYR A 45 -10.94 4.77 13.60
CA TYR A 45 -10.83 5.36 12.27
C TYR A 45 -11.05 4.31 11.17
N PRO A 46 -11.55 4.71 9.99
CA PRO A 46 -11.73 3.79 8.86
C PRO A 46 -10.43 3.57 8.05
N MET A 47 -9.30 4.11 8.50
CA MET A 47 -8.01 4.00 7.80
C MET A 47 -7.57 2.54 7.70
N ILE A 48 -7.20 2.11 6.50
CA ILE A 48 -6.77 0.73 6.18
C ILE A 48 -5.25 0.54 6.25
N GLY A 49 -4.53 1.59 6.64
CA GLY A 49 -3.09 1.56 6.82
C GLY A 49 -2.71 0.70 8.02
N PHE A 50 -1.51 0.14 7.97
CA PHE A 50 -0.93 -0.54 9.13
C PHE A 50 -0.30 0.46 10.09
N ASP A 51 -0.42 0.21 11.39
CA ASP A 51 0.41 0.88 12.40
C ASP A 51 1.79 0.21 12.43
N LEU A 52 2.80 0.90 11.89
CA LEU A 52 4.16 0.38 11.75
C LEU A 52 4.97 0.42 13.08
N THR A 53 4.39 0.91 14.17
CA THR A 53 4.97 0.77 15.51
C THR A 53 4.81 -0.65 16.05
N GLN A 54 3.82 -1.39 15.55
CA GLN A 54 3.52 -2.77 15.93
C GLN A 54 4.40 -3.77 15.16
N ASP A 55 4.43 -5.01 15.65
CA ASP A 55 5.03 -6.15 14.97
C ASP A 55 4.12 -6.63 13.82
N VAL A 56 4.11 -5.85 12.74
CA VAL A 56 3.33 -6.10 11.53
C VAL A 56 4.21 -5.99 10.30
N ASN A 57 3.88 -6.76 9.27
CA ASN A 57 4.50 -6.64 7.94
C ASN A 57 3.39 -6.41 6.90
N PRO A 58 3.15 -5.16 6.45
CA PRO A 58 2.17 -4.89 5.40
C PRO A 58 2.48 -5.66 4.13
N ASP A 59 3.76 -5.76 3.78
CA ASP A 59 4.26 -6.49 2.61
C ASP A 59 3.54 -6.07 1.31
N ARG A 60 3.20 -4.79 1.18
CA ARG A 60 2.48 -4.27 0.00
C ARG A 60 2.74 -2.81 -0.30
N ALA A 61 2.95 -2.52 -1.57
CA ALA A 61 3.01 -1.16 -2.11
C ALA A 61 1.98 -0.96 -3.22
N PHE A 62 1.18 0.09 -3.12
CA PHE A 62 0.21 0.49 -4.14
C PHE A 62 0.74 1.64 -4.99
N MET A 63 0.45 1.58 -6.28
CA MET A 63 0.88 2.57 -7.27
C MET A 63 -0.28 2.86 -8.22
N GLN A 64 -0.64 4.13 -8.35
CA GLN A 64 -1.63 4.60 -9.32
C GLN A 64 -0.93 5.51 -10.33
N TYR A 65 -0.98 5.15 -11.61
CA TYR A 65 -0.48 5.98 -12.72
C TYR A 65 -1.57 6.09 -13.78
N ASP A 66 -2.14 7.29 -13.92
CA ASP A 66 -3.31 7.53 -14.77
C ASP A 66 -4.41 6.50 -14.47
N GLN A 67 -4.85 5.70 -15.45
CA GLN A 67 -5.88 4.66 -15.26
C GLN A 67 -5.30 3.30 -14.83
N THR A 68 -3.98 3.19 -14.67
CA THR A 68 -3.31 1.92 -14.33
C THR A 68 -3.04 1.84 -12.83
N GLN A 69 -3.42 0.72 -12.22
CA GLN A 69 -3.14 0.41 -10.82
C GLN A 69 -2.17 -0.75 -10.72
N ALA A 70 -1.21 -0.68 -9.81
CA ALA A 70 -0.32 -1.77 -9.50
C ALA A 70 -0.21 -2.02 -7.99
N MET A 71 -0.16 -3.30 -7.62
CA MET A 71 0.14 -3.76 -6.27
C MET A 71 1.39 -4.64 -6.33
N MET A 72 2.42 -4.28 -5.57
CA MET A 72 3.66 -5.04 -5.44
C MET A 72 3.76 -5.68 -4.06
N LYS A 73 4.24 -6.92 -4.00
CA LYS A 73 4.58 -7.66 -2.77
C LYS A 73 6.09 -7.65 -2.52
N GLY A 74 6.53 -7.97 -1.30
CA GLY A 74 7.96 -7.92 -0.92
C GLY A 74 8.84 -8.92 -1.65
N ASN A 75 8.26 -9.97 -2.24
CA ASN A 75 8.94 -10.90 -3.14
C ASN A 75 9.13 -10.35 -4.58
N ASN A 76 8.81 -9.07 -4.79
CA ASN A 76 8.80 -8.35 -6.06
C ASN A 76 7.79 -8.86 -7.10
N ASP A 77 6.79 -9.64 -6.69
CA ASP A 77 5.65 -9.92 -7.57
C ASP A 77 4.74 -8.70 -7.64
N VAL A 78 4.25 -8.41 -8.84
CA VAL A 78 3.44 -7.24 -9.14
C VAL A 78 2.20 -7.67 -9.90
N VAL A 79 1.03 -7.22 -9.44
CA VAL A 79 -0.20 -7.26 -10.24
C VAL A 79 -0.40 -5.89 -10.85
N ILE A 80 -0.61 -5.81 -12.16
CA ILE A 80 -0.97 -4.59 -12.88
C ILE A 80 -2.38 -4.73 -13.44
N GLN A 81 -3.20 -3.71 -13.22
CA GLN A 81 -4.58 -3.62 -13.64
C GLN A 81 -4.79 -2.37 -14.49
N MET A 82 -5.46 -2.56 -15.63
CA MET A 82 -5.78 -1.52 -16.60
C MET A 82 -7.26 -1.63 -16.96
N PRO A 83 -7.92 -0.53 -17.37
CA PRO A 83 -9.31 -0.57 -17.81
C PRO A 83 -9.49 -1.57 -18.96
N ASN A 84 -10.58 -2.33 -18.90
CA ASN A 84 -10.98 -3.28 -19.94
C ASN A 84 -9.94 -4.36 -20.28
N LYS A 85 -9.03 -4.67 -19.34
CA LYS A 85 -8.04 -5.73 -19.48
C LYS A 85 -8.08 -6.64 -18.25
N ALA A 86 -7.77 -7.91 -18.46
CA ALA A 86 -7.53 -8.83 -17.35
C ALA A 86 -6.33 -8.36 -16.53
N ALA A 87 -6.35 -8.62 -15.21
CA ALA A 87 -5.21 -8.35 -14.33
C ALA A 87 -4.01 -9.22 -14.76
N GLN A 88 -2.83 -8.60 -14.87
CA GLN A 88 -1.62 -9.26 -15.34
C GLN A 88 -0.57 -9.30 -14.23
N GLY A 89 0.09 -10.44 -14.10
CA GLY A 89 1.19 -10.66 -13.16
C GLY A 89 2.55 -10.38 -13.79
N TYR A 90 3.45 -9.84 -12.99
CA TYR A 90 4.83 -9.54 -13.36
C TYR A 90 5.76 -9.83 -12.17
N HIS A 91 7.03 -10.04 -12.47
CA HIS A 91 8.12 -9.90 -11.52
C HIS A 91 8.85 -8.58 -11.78
N TYR A 92 9.16 -7.85 -10.73
CA TYR A 92 9.92 -6.60 -10.80
C TYR A 92 11.37 -6.82 -10.39
N ASP A 93 12.30 -6.60 -11.32
CA ASP A 93 13.71 -6.57 -11.00
C ASP A 93 14.12 -5.15 -10.59
N LYS A 94 14.46 -4.98 -9.31
CA LYS A 94 14.89 -3.68 -8.76
C LYS A 94 16.22 -3.19 -9.33
N SER A 95 17.09 -4.09 -9.79
CA SER A 95 18.42 -3.75 -10.29
C SER A 95 18.37 -3.22 -11.73
N THR A 96 17.52 -3.80 -12.56
CA THR A 96 17.34 -3.41 -13.96
C THR A 96 16.12 -2.50 -14.18
N GLU A 97 15.27 -2.35 -13.16
CA GLU A 97 14.03 -1.56 -13.18
C GLU A 97 13.01 -2.08 -14.20
N THR A 98 13.04 -3.39 -14.47
CA THR A 98 12.23 -4.04 -15.50
C THR A 98 11.10 -4.86 -14.91
N LEU A 99 10.02 -4.99 -15.70
CA LEU A 99 8.89 -5.85 -15.41
C LEU A 99 8.88 -7.01 -16.41
N THR A 100 9.03 -8.23 -15.92
CA THR A 100 8.93 -9.44 -16.74
C THR A 100 7.61 -10.14 -16.44
N PRO A 101 6.79 -10.51 -17.45
CA PRO A 101 5.56 -11.26 -17.22
C PRO A 101 5.80 -12.51 -16.38
N LYS A 102 4.96 -12.73 -15.37
CA LYS A 102 5.05 -13.87 -14.46
C LYS A 102 3.66 -14.24 -13.99
N GLU A 103 3.34 -15.53 -13.94
CA GLU A 103 2.12 -15.97 -13.27
C GLU A 103 2.19 -15.71 -11.76
N VAL A 104 1.12 -15.13 -11.24
CA VAL A 104 0.96 -14.81 -9.83
C VAL A 104 -0.35 -15.43 -9.33
N PRO A 105 -0.45 -15.78 -8.03
CA PRO A 105 -1.65 -16.42 -7.49
C PRO A 105 -2.92 -15.60 -7.74
N ASP A 106 -4.03 -16.26 -8.06
CA ASP A 106 -5.31 -15.57 -8.29
C ASP A 106 -5.81 -14.82 -7.05
N ALA A 107 -5.45 -15.31 -5.86
CA ALA A 107 -5.70 -14.60 -4.60
C ALA A 107 -5.03 -13.20 -4.59
N MET A 108 -3.80 -13.09 -5.09
CA MET A 108 -3.08 -11.82 -5.19
C MET A 108 -3.73 -10.89 -6.23
N LYS A 109 -4.20 -11.43 -7.37
CA LYS A 109 -4.95 -10.65 -8.36
C LYS A 109 -6.25 -10.09 -7.76
N LYS A 110 -6.96 -10.91 -6.98
CA LYS A 110 -8.20 -10.51 -6.27
C LYS A 110 -7.94 -9.46 -5.19
N GLU A 111 -6.87 -9.61 -4.41
CA GLU A 111 -6.45 -8.63 -3.40
C GLU A 111 -6.11 -7.28 -4.07
N ALA A 112 -5.32 -7.29 -5.14
CA ALA A 112 -4.99 -6.08 -5.89
C ALA A 112 -6.24 -5.38 -6.44
N LEU A 113 -7.21 -6.14 -6.95
CA LEU A 113 -8.47 -5.61 -7.44
C LEU A 113 -9.31 -4.99 -6.31
N ALA A 114 -9.39 -5.66 -5.15
CA ALA A 114 -10.09 -5.14 -4.00
C ALA A 114 -9.54 -3.76 -3.60
N HIS A 115 -8.21 -3.63 -3.51
CA HIS A 115 -7.57 -2.35 -3.17
C HIS A 115 -7.77 -1.27 -4.24
N ALA A 116 -7.70 -1.62 -5.52
CA ALA A 116 -7.94 -0.67 -6.62
C ALA A 116 -9.37 -0.12 -6.60
N LEU A 117 -10.36 -0.93 -6.22
CA LEU A 117 -11.77 -0.54 -6.16
C LEU A 117 -12.13 0.19 -4.86
N LEU A 118 -11.42 -0.09 -3.77
CA LEU A 118 -11.80 0.30 -2.42
C LEU A 118 -12.01 1.80 -2.26
N GLY A 119 -11.07 2.63 -2.74
CA GLY A 119 -11.19 4.09 -2.62
C GLY A 119 -12.45 4.64 -3.29
N SER A 120 -12.73 4.21 -4.53
CA SER A 120 -13.96 4.61 -5.23
C SER A 120 -15.21 4.08 -4.53
N TYR A 121 -15.18 2.85 -4.01
CA TYR A 121 -16.32 2.24 -3.34
C TYR A 121 -16.67 2.99 -2.05
N LEU A 122 -15.67 3.24 -1.21
CA LEU A 122 -15.84 3.97 0.06
C LEU A 122 -16.33 5.40 -0.18
N TYR A 123 -15.79 6.09 -1.18
CA TYR A 123 -16.21 7.45 -1.51
C TYR A 123 -17.67 7.50 -2.02
N LYS A 124 -18.01 6.68 -3.02
CA LYS A 124 -19.36 6.68 -3.63
C LYS A 124 -20.46 6.37 -2.62
N ASN A 125 -20.18 5.47 -1.69
CA ASN A 125 -21.14 5.03 -0.68
C ASN A 125 -21.03 5.80 0.65
N ARG A 126 -20.17 6.84 0.74
CA ARG A 126 -19.91 7.62 1.96
C ARG A 126 -19.55 6.76 3.18
N LEU A 127 -18.78 5.70 2.96
CA LEU A 127 -18.41 4.71 3.98
C LEU A 127 -17.09 5.06 4.69
N TYR A 128 -16.40 6.12 4.30
CA TYR A 128 -15.19 6.59 4.95
C TYR A 128 -15.51 7.68 6.00
N SER A 129 -16.28 7.31 7.01
CA SER A 129 -16.59 8.19 8.14
C SER A 129 -15.79 7.77 9.38
N SER A 130 -15.41 8.74 10.21
CA SER A 130 -15.09 8.46 11.61
C SER A 130 -16.37 7.92 12.24
N GLY A 131 -16.35 6.71 12.79
CA GLY A 131 -17.54 6.10 13.37
C GLY A 131 -18.26 7.10 14.27
N GLU A 132 -19.57 7.27 14.07
CA GLU A 132 -20.38 8.03 15.02
C GLU A 132 -20.21 7.35 16.37
N ASN A 133 -19.71 8.08 17.37
CA ASN A 133 -19.90 7.70 18.75
C ASN A 133 -21.41 7.54 18.95
N LYS A 134 -21.88 6.30 19.07
CA LYS A 134 -23.12 6.00 19.77
C LYS A 134 -22.80 5.78 21.23
#